data_AF-A0A938RCG0-F1
#
_entry.id   AF-A0A938RCG0-F1
#
_cell.length_a   1.000
_cell.length_b   1.000
_cell.length_c   1.000
_cell.angle_alpha   90.00
_cell.angle_beta   90.00
_cell.angle_gamma   90.00
#
_symmetry.space_group_name_H-M   'P 1'
#
loop_
_entity.id
_entity.type
_entity.pdbx_description
1 polymer ?
#
loop_
_entity_poly.entity_id
_entity_poly.type
_entity_poly.pdbx_seq_one_letter_code
_entity_poly.pdbx_strand_id
1 'polypeptide(L)' 'MRKRSGTVSSHTPDNDPYRLGVEALAERIAAQTGNEVISGYLEFCAPDIGACNDDAAGRRVGRVVVVTTMTT' A
#
# COMPACT_ATOMS: atom_id res chain seq x y z
N MET A 1 18.45 -37.22 8.21
CA MET A 1 18.17 -35.84 8.67
C MET A 1 18.13 -34.92 7.45
N ARG A 2 16.96 -34.73 6.84
CA ARG A 2 16.79 -33.91 5.61
C ARG A 2 16.67 -32.43 6.03
N LYS A 3 17.67 -31.60 5.73
CA LYS A 3 17.53 -30.14 5.84
C LYS A 3 16.46 -29.71 4.85
N ARG A 4 15.34 -29.16 5.34
CA ARG A 4 14.37 -28.48 4.46
C ARG A 4 15.13 -27.31 3.84
N SER A 5 15.20 -27.30 2.51
CA SER A 5 15.68 -26.14 1.74
C SER A 5 14.68 -25.01 2.00
N GLY A 6 14.94 -24.22 3.04
CA GLY A 6 14.21 -22.99 3.27
C GLY A 6 14.59 -22.05 2.16
N THR A 7 13.65 -21.80 1.24
CA THR A 7 13.78 -20.72 0.28
C THR A 7 14.00 -19.44 1.06
N VAL A 8 15.22 -18.89 1.00
CA VAL A 8 15.50 -17.56 1.53
C VAL A 8 14.74 -16.61 0.62
N SER A 9 13.57 -16.16 1.07
CA SER A 9 12.94 -14.97 0.54
C SER A 9 13.87 -13.81 0.90
N SER A 10 14.71 -13.38 -0.04
CA SER A 10 15.47 -12.14 0.14
C SER A 10 14.44 -11.02 0.24
N HIS A 11 14.13 -10.55 1.45
CA HIS A 11 13.25 -9.40 1.66
C HIS A 11 13.95 -8.18 1.04
N THR A 12 13.49 -7.79 -0.13
CA THR A 12 13.86 -6.55 -0.81
C THR A 12 12.71 -5.56 -0.69
N PRO A 13 12.95 -4.25 -0.84
CA PRO A 13 11.86 -3.28 -0.93
C PRO A 13 10.81 -3.65 -1.98
N ASP A 14 11.24 -4.35 -3.04
CA ASP A 14 10.38 -4.79 -4.16
C ASP A 14 9.48 -5.99 -3.84
N ASN A 15 9.70 -6.71 -2.73
CA ASN A 15 8.91 -7.90 -2.37
C ASN A 15 8.40 -7.91 -0.93
N ASP A 16 8.29 -6.73 -0.32
CA ASP A 16 7.69 -6.58 1.00
C ASP A 16 6.25 -7.13 0.99
N PRO A 17 5.96 -8.22 1.75
CA PRO A 17 4.62 -8.79 1.80
C PRO A 17 3.54 -7.82 2.29
N TYR A 18 3.92 -6.87 3.15
CA TYR A 18 3.00 -5.83 3.63
C TYR A 18 2.62 -4.90 2.47
N ARG A 19 3.61 -4.43 1.70
CA ARG A 19 3.39 -3.59 0.52
C ARG A 19 2.45 -4.27 -0.47
N LEU A 20 2.74 -5.53 -0.82
CA LEU A 20 1.92 -6.32 -1.74
C LEU A 20 0.49 -6.50 -1.21
N GLY A 21 0.32 -6.73 0.09
CA GLY A 21 -0.99 -6.83 0.72
C GLY A 21 -1.80 -5.53 0.64
N VAL A 22 -1.15 -4.37 0.87
CA VAL A 22 -1.78 -3.05 0.78
C VAL A 22 -2.16 -2.72 -0.66
N GLU A 23 -1.28 -2.99 -1.63
CA GLU A 23 -1.56 -2.78 -3.06
C GLU A 23 -2.75 -3.62 -3.52
N ALA A 24 -2.78 -4.92 -3.17
CA ALA A 24 -3.91 -5.79 -3.48
C ALA A 24 -5.23 -5.36 -2.81
N LEU A 25 -5.15 -4.79 -1.60
CA LEU A 25 -6.32 -4.24 -0.92
C LEU A 25 -6.84 -2.99 -1.63
N ALA A 26 -5.95 -2.09 -2.04
CA ALA A 26 -6.30 -0.87 -2.77
C ALA A 26 -6.99 -1.19 -4.10
N GLU A 27 -6.46 -2.15 -4.87
CA GLU A 27 -7.09 -2.63 -6.12
C GLU A 27 -8.52 -3.12 -5.89
N ARG A 28 -8.75 -3.88 -4.81
CA ARG A 28 -10.08 -4.39 -4.46
C ARG A 28 -11.04 -3.28 -4.07
N ILE A 29 -10.59 -2.29 -3.30
CA ILE A 29 -11.42 -1.12 -2.93
C ILE A 29 -11.78 -0.31 -4.17
N ALA A 30 -10.82 -0.08 -5.06
CA ALA A 30 -11.05 0.63 -6.31
C ALA A 30 -12.10 -0.10 -7.17
N ALA A 31 -11.96 -1.42 -7.33
CA ALA A 31 -12.89 -2.25 -8.09
C ALA A 31 -14.31 -2.27 -7.48
N GLN A 32 -14.43 -2.27 -6.15
CA GLN A 32 -15.72 -2.34 -5.47
C GLN A 32 -16.45 -0.99 -5.39
N THR A 33 -15.72 0.12 -5.35
CA THR A 33 -16.30 1.44 -5.12
C THR A 33 -16.33 2.33 -6.36
N GLY A 34 -15.55 2.00 -7.39
CA GLY A 34 -15.35 2.84 -8.57
C GLY A 34 -14.58 4.13 -8.29
N ASN A 35 -14.06 4.30 -7.07
CA ASN A 35 -13.24 5.45 -6.69
C ASN A 35 -11.77 5.17 -6.97
N GLU A 36 -11.04 6.24 -7.23
CA GLU A 36 -9.59 6.18 -7.26
C GLU A 36 -9.03 5.94 -5.86
N VAL A 37 -8.03 5.07 -5.77
CA VAL A 37 -7.37 4.69 -4.51
C VAL A 37 -5.87 4.89 -4.65
N ILE A 38 -5.28 5.60 -3.69
CA ILE A 38 -3.85 5.82 -3.60
C ILE A 38 -3.34 5.08 -2.35
N SER A 39 -2.38 4.18 -2.53
CA SER A 39 -1.71 3.49 -1.43
C SER A 39 -0.55 4.35 -0.92
N GLY A 40 -0.70 4.91 0.28
CA GLY A 40 0.35 5.67 0.96
C GLY A 40 0.92 4.92 2.16
N TYR A 41 2.21 5.10 2.41
CA TYR A 41 2.94 4.44 3.49
C TYR A 41 3.46 5.44 4.52
N LEU A 42 3.87 4.94 5.69
CA LEU A 42 4.56 5.76 6.70
C LEU A 42 5.89 6.30 6.16
N GLU A 43 6.47 7.25 6.91
CA GLU A 43 7.84 7.73 6.65
C GLU A 43 8.79 6.53 6.42
N PHE A 44 9.75 6.71 5.51
CA PHE A 44 10.71 5.69 5.02
C PHE A 44 10.20 4.71 3.95
N CYS A 45 8.93 4.78 3.55
CA CYS A 45 8.36 4.01 2.43
C CYS A 45 7.76 4.94 1.37
N ALA A 46 7.96 4.62 0.09
CA ALA A 46 7.45 5.43 -1.02
C ALA A 46 6.29 4.76 -1.77
N PRO A 47 5.23 5.51 -2.15
CA PRO A 47 4.99 6.91 -1.78
C PRO A 47 4.59 7.05 -0.31
N ASP A 48 5.09 8.09 0.36
CA ASP A 48 4.66 8.38 1.73
C ASP A 48 3.27 9.05 1.74
N ILE A 49 2.60 9.01 2.89
CA ILE A 49 1.26 9.61 3.07
C ILE A 49 1.24 11.10 2.73
N GLY A 50 2.33 11.84 2.98
CA GLY A 50 2.42 13.26 2.65
C GLY A 50 2.34 13.48 1.14
N ALA A 51 3.17 12.76 0.38
CA ALA A 51 3.16 12.78 -1.08
C ALA A 51 1.80 12.34 -1.66
N CYS A 52 1.16 11.32 -1.07
CA CYS A 52 -0.18 10.89 -1.49
C CYS A 52 -1.25 11.96 -1.23
N ASN A 53 -1.16 12.70 -0.12
CA ASN A 53 -2.10 13.77 0.20
C ASN A 53 -1.92 14.97 -0.75
N ASP A 54 -0.68 15.33 -1.07
CA ASP A 54 -0.39 16.41 -2.03
C ASP A 54 -0.93 16.06 -3.43
N ASP A 55 -0.73 14.82 -3.85
CA ASP A 55 -1.30 14.29 -5.10
C ASP A 55 -2.83 14.31 -5.09
N ALA A 56 -3.46 13.81 -4.03
CA ALA A 56 -4.92 13.86 -3.88
C ALA A 56 -5.47 15.29 -3.91
N ALA A 57 -4.81 16.24 -3.25
CA ALA A 57 -5.18 17.66 -3.25
C ALA A 57 -5.08 18.29 -4.66
N GLY A 58 -4.10 17.87 -5.46
CA GLY A 58 -3.93 18.34 -6.84
C GLY A 58 -5.03 17.89 -7.81
N ARG A 59 -5.75 16.82 -7.50
CA ARG A 59 -6.72 16.15 -8.41
C ARG A 59 -8.11 16.79 -8.46
N ARG A 60 -8.30 17.97 -7.85
CA ARG A 60 -9.61 18.70 -7.79
C ARG A 60 -10.77 17.82 -7.29
N VAL A 61 -10.50 16.91 -6.37
CA VAL A 61 -11.52 16.07 -5.74
C VAL A 61 -12.31 16.85 -4.69
N GLY A 62 -13.63 16.61 -4.61
CA GLY A 62 -14.49 17.26 -3.62
C GLY A 62 -14.38 16.65 -2.22
N ARG A 63 -13.82 15.44 -2.09
CA ARG A 63 -13.66 14.72 -0.82
C ARG A 63 -12.51 13.73 -0.92
N VAL A 64 -11.65 13.72 0.10
CA VAL A 64 -10.64 12.69 0.33
C VAL A 64 -11.04 11.87 1.55
N VAL A 65 -10.93 10.54 1.46
CA VAL A 65 -11.18 9.61 2.57
C VAL A 65 -9.89 8.86 2.87
N VAL A 66 -9.38 9.03 4.09
CA VAL A 66 -8.17 8.33 4.55
C VAL A 66 -8.60 7.11 5.36
N VAL A 67 -8.10 5.94 4.99
CA VAL A 67 -8.40 4.66 5.66
C VAL A 67 -7.08 3.99 6.05
N THR A 68 -6.96 3.64 7.33
CA THR A 68 -5.78 2.93 7.84
C THR A 68 -5.96 1.42 7.65
N THR A 69 -4.99 0.77 7.01
CA THR A 69 -5.00 -0.70 6.80
C THR A 69 -4.61 -1.49 8.05
N MET A 70 -4.00 -0.81 9.03
CA MET A 70 -3.59 -1.34 10.32
C MET A 70 -4.34 -0.59 11.44
N THR A 71 -4.94 -1.34 12.36
CA THR A 71 -5.39 -0.84 13.66
C THR A 71 -4.62 -1.60 14.72
N THR A 72 -3.94 -0.89 15.63
CA THR A 72 -3.34 -1.48 16.83
C THR A 72 -4.38 -1.69 17.92
#